data_AF-A0A436QPV8-F1
#
_entry.id   AF-A0A436QPV8-F1
#
_cell.length_a   1.000
_cell.length_b   1.000
_cell.length_c   1.000
_cell.angle_alpha   90.00
_cell.angle_beta   90.00
_cell.angle_gamma   90.00
#
_symmetry.space_group_name_H-M   'P 1'
#
loop_
_entity.id
_entity.type
_entity.pdbx_description
1 polymer ?
#
loop_
_entity_poly.entity_id
_entity_poly.type
_entity_poly.pdbx_seq_one_letter_code
_entity_poly.pdbx_strand_id
1 'polypeptide(L)'
;MLDMIGAAFGPVAGVSVMAAAWYAGRQGTELLAPMLLAFSWLALGETMNGASRMLVAVLRRNAACAEIGQWTRGTAAGRREFALDDIKPALLLHGGLQRRAPDGRSIGTPISLLLARGQPTLLVGASGSGKTSLLKQIAGWIGDDAFATDDRILSAGERRALVSLVLH
;
A
#
# COMPACT_ATOMS: atom_id res chain seq x y z
N MET A 1 -8.36 5.69 20.07
CA MET A 1 -9.36 6.44 20.86
C MET A 1 -10.12 7.46 19.98
N LEU A 2 -9.44 8.26 19.16
CA LEU A 2 -10.07 9.22 18.24
C LEU A 2 -11.05 8.59 17.22
N ASP A 3 -10.74 7.42 16.65
CA ASP A 3 -11.64 6.73 15.69
C ASP A 3 -12.98 6.32 16.33
N MET A 4 -12.98 6.01 17.62
CA MET A 4 -14.18 5.61 18.36
C MET A 4 -15.10 6.80 18.63
N ILE A 5 -14.51 7.98 18.84
CA ILE A 5 -15.23 9.24 19.08
C ILE A 5 -15.85 9.77 17.77
N GLY A 6 -15.14 9.66 16.65
CA GLY A 6 -15.65 10.04 15.32
C GLY A 6 -16.79 9.15 14.83
N ALA A 7 -16.71 7.84 15.07
CA ALA A 7 -17.76 6.89 14.69
C ALA A 7 -19.06 7.05 15.49
N ALA A 8 -18.97 7.47 16.76
CA ALA A 8 -20.11 7.61 17.64
C ALA A 8 -20.89 8.92 17.44
N PHE A 9 -20.31 9.92 16.77
CA PHE A 9 -20.89 11.26 16.69
C PHE A 9 -22.23 11.29 15.94
N GLY A 10 -22.31 10.64 14.77
CA GLY A 10 -23.55 10.54 14.00
C GLY A 10 -24.69 9.83 14.75
N PRO A 11 -24.46 8.60 15.28
CA PRO A 11 -25.46 7.88 16.07
C PRO A 11 -25.90 8.64 17.34
N VAL A 12 -24.97 9.24 18.08
CA VAL A 12 -25.29 9.99 19.30
C VAL A 12 -26.10 11.23 18.98
N ALA A 13 -25.72 11.99 17.95
CA ALA A 13 -26.49 13.15 17.50
C ALA A 13 -27.90 12.77 17.05
N GLY A 14 -28.05 11.67 16.30
CA GLY A 14 -29.35 11.15 15.87
C GLY A 14 -30.25 10.74 17.04
N VAL A 15 -29.70 10.01 18.02
CA VAL A 15 -30.44 9.62 19.23
C VAL A 15 -30.82 10.84 20.07
N SER A 16 -29.94 11.85 20.20
CA SER A 16 -30.25 13.09 20.91
C SER A 16 -31.38 13.89 20.26
N VAL A 17 -31.42 13.97 18.93
CA VAL A 17 -32.52 14.62 18.20
C VAL A 17 -33.85 13.90 18.47
N MET A 18 -33.83 12.57 18.55
CA MET A 18 -35.04 11.79 18.80
C MET A 18 -35.50 11.86 20.25
N ALA A 19 -34.57 11.84 21.20
CA ALA A 19 -34.84 12.07 22.61
C ALA A 19 -35.45 13.46 22.85
N ALA A 20 -34.96 14.50 22.16
CA ALA A 20 -35.52 15.85 22.26
C ALA A 20 -36.93 15.94 21.66
N ALA A 21 -37.18 15.28 20.53
CA ALA A 21 -38.50 15.24 19.92
C ALA A 21 -39.53 14.51 20.80
N TRP A 22 -39.10 13.41 21.43
CA TRP A 22 -39.91 12.65 22.39
C TRP A 22 -40.25 13.47 23.64
N TYR A 23 -39.26 14.17 24.21
CA TYR A 23 -39.47 15.02 25.39
C TYR A 23 -40.39 16.21 25.11
N ALA A 24 -40.41 16.70 23.86
CA ALA A 24 -41.35 17.73 23.41
C ALA A 24 -42.78 17.21 23.19
N GLY A 25 -43.05 15.92 23.42
CA GLY A 25 -44.40 15.32 23.31
C GLY A 25 -44.90 15.12 21.87
N ARG A 26 -44.02 15.22 20.86
CA ARG A 26 -44.40 15.05 19.45
C ARG A 26 -44.76 13.59 19.17
N GLN A 27 -45.92 13.35 18.56
CA GLN A 27 -46.40 12.01 18.21
C GLN A 27 -46.91 11.98 16.75
N GLY A 28 -46.94 10.78 16.16
CA GLY A 28 -47.46 10.58 14.80
C GLY A 28 -46.64 11.29 13.72
N THR A 29 -47.31 12.08 12.87
CA THR A 29 -46.69 12.73 11.70
C THR A 29 -45.69 13.82 12.06
N GLU A 30 -45.74 14.38 13.27
CA GLU A 30 -44.76 15.38 13.73
C GLU A 30 -43.35 14.81 13.99
N LEU A 31 -43.21 13.48 14.01
CA LEU A 31 -41.92 12.79 14.16
C LEU A 31 -41.15 12.65 12.84
N LEU A 32 -41.81 12.84 11.68
CA LEU A 32 -41.16 12.68 10.36
C LEU A 32 -39.97 13.62 10.17
N ALA A 33 -40.13 14.90 10.50
CA ALA A 33 -39.06 15.89 10.37
C ALA A 33 -37.88 15.59 11.32
N PRO A 34 -38.09 15.32 12.63
CA PRO A 34 -37.03 14.84 13.52
C PRO A 34 -36.33 13.58 13.00
N MET A 35 -37.08 12.61 12.49
CA MET A 35 -36.56 11.33 12.02
C MET A 35 -35.65 11.50 10.81
N LEU A 36 -36.06 12.32 9.82
CA LEU A 36 -35.23 12.74 8.69
C LEU A 36 -33.94 13.43 9.15
N LEU A 37 -34.03 14.30 10.16
CA LEU A 37 -32.89 15.00 10.75
C LEU A 37 -31.91 14.03 11.42
N ALA A 38 -32.42 13.04 12.17
CA ALA A 38 -31.59 12.03 12.81
C ALA A 38 -30.90 11.13 11.78
N PHE A 39 -31.61 10.69 10.73
CA PHE A 39 -31.00 9.94 9.63
C PHE A 39 -29.97 10.76 8.85
N SER A 40 -30.19 12.06 8.67
CA SER A 40 -29.23 12.96 8.04
C SER A 40 -27.94 13.07 8.87
N TRP A 41 -28.05 13.16 10.19
CA TRP A 41 -26.90 13.15 11.09
C TRP A 41 -26.15 11.82 11.08
N LEU A 42 -26.87 10.70 10.99
CA LEU A 42 -26.27 9.37 10.87
C LEU A 42 -25.44 9.24 9.58
N ALA A 43 -26.03 9.58 8.44
CA ALA A 43 -25.38 9.53 7.14
C ALA A 43 -24.16 10.47 7.05
N LEU A 44 -24.26 11.66 7.64
CA LEU A 44 -23.15 12.61 7.71
C LEU A 44 -21.99 12.07 8.57
N GLY A 45 -22.30 11.39 9.68
CA GLY A 45 -21.29 10.74 10.52
C GLY A 45 -20.54 9.61 9.80
N GLU A 46 -21.27 8.75 9.08
CA GLU A 46 -20.66 7.64 8.32
C GLU A 46 -19.74 8.14 7.20
N THR A 47 -20.18 9.15 6.44
CA THR A 47 -19.39 9.74 5.35
C THR A 47 -18.13 10.44 5.85
N MET A 48 -18.23 11.19 6.95
CA MET A 48 -17.08 11.88 7.56
C MET A 48 -16.04 10.88 8.10
N ASN A 49 -16.50 9.76 8.66
CA ASN A 49 -15.60 8.70 9.12
C ASN A 49 -14.91 7.97 7.95
N GLY A 50 -15.62 7.74 6.84
CA GLY A 50 -15.05 7.21 5.59
C GLY A 50 -13.98 8.12 5.00
N ALA A 51 -14.24 9.44 4.95
CA ALA A 51 -13.28 10.44 4.48
C ALA A 51 -12.02 10.49 5.35
N SER A 52 -12.16 10.40 6.68
CA SER A 52 -11.02 10.34 7.62
C SER A 52 -10.10 9.15 7.33
N ARG A 53 -10.66 7.94 7.16
CA ARG A 53 -9.88 6.73 6.85
C ARG A 53 -9.15 6.85 5.51
N MET A 54 -9.79 7.43 4.50
CA MET A 54 -9.17 7.66 3.20
C MET A 54 -8.01 8.67 3.31
N LEU A 55 -8.19 9.76 4.05
CA LEU A 55 -7.12 10.73 4.31
C LEU A 55 -5.95 10.11 5.06
N VAL A 56 -6.21 9.33 6.12
CA VAL A 56 -5.17 8.62 6.88
C VAL A 56 -4.43 7.61 5.99
N ALA A 57 -5.12 6.89 5.11
CA ALA A 57 -4.51 5.97 4.17
C ALA A 57 -3.58 6.71 3.18
N VAL A 58 -4.01 7.87 2.67
CA VAL A 58 -3.19 8.72 1.79
C VAL A 58 -1.97 9.26 2.52
N LEU A 59 -2.14 9.74 3.76
CA LEU A 59 -1.01 10.23 4.57
C LEU A 59 0.00 9.12 4.86
N ARG A 60 -0.46 7.92 5.23
CA ARG A 60 0.42 6.75 5.42
C ARG A 60 1.14 6.36 4.13
N ARG A 61 0.45 6.38 2.99
CA ARG A 61 1.05 6.13 1.67
C ARG A 61 2.17 7.14 1.37
N ASN A 62 1.90 8.43 1.61
CA ASN A 62 2.86 9.50 1.34
C ASN A 62 4.07 9.41 2.28
N ALA A 63 3.84 9.12 3.57
CA ALA A 63 4.92 8.90 4.54
C ALA A 63 5.80 7.71 4.15
N ALA A 64 5.20 6.58 3.76
CA ALA A 64 5.95 5.42 3.29
C ALA A 64 6.78 5.74 2.02
N CYS A 65 6.21 6.48 1.05
CA CYS A 65 6.97 6.90 -0.14
C CYS A 65 8.15 7.80 0.22
N ALA A 66 7.97 8.73 1.17
CA ALA A 66 9.02 9.63 1.61
C ALA A 66 10.15 8.89 2.34
N GLU A 67 9.83 7.91 3.19
CA GLU A 67 10.79 7.06 3.90
C GLU A 67 11.62 6.22 2.91
N ILE A 68 10.97 5.59 1.93
CA ILE A 68 11.64 4.85 0.85
C ILE A 68 12.64 5.77 0.12
N GLY A 69 12.24 7.01 -0.20
CA GLY A 69 13.10 7.98 -0.86
C GLY A 69 14.31 8.44 -0.02
N GLN A 70 14.27 8.30 1.31
CA GLN A 70 15.42 8.55 2.18
C GLN A 70 16.39 7.36 2.17
N TRP A 71 15.87 6.14 2.22
CA TRP A 71 16.70 4.92 2.18
C TRP A 71 17.46 4.78 0.86
N THR A 72 16.83 5.13 -0.26
CA THR A 72 17.50 5.13 -1.58
C THR A 72 18.67 6.12 -1.62
N ARG A 73 18.60 7.24 -0.90
CA ARG A 73 19.71 8.22 -0.82
C ARG A 73 20.81 7.79 0.14
N GLY A 74 20.47 7.19 1.27
CA GLY A 74 21.45 6.74 2.29
C GLY A 74 22.27 5.52 1.84
N THR A 75 21.67 4.57 1.12
CA THR A 75 22.37 3.38 0.61
C THR A 75 23.38 3.69 -0.51
N ALA A 76 23.19 4.78 -1.24
CA ALA A 76 24.14 5.24 -2.26
C ALA A 76 25.45 5.80 -1.67
N ALA A 77 25.45 6.28 -0.42
CA ALA A 77 26.62 6.89 0.21
C ALA A 77 27.62 5.88 0.79
N GLY A 78 27.20 4.63 1.03
CA GLY A 78 28.01 3.60 1.70
C GLY A 78 28.63 2.54 0.78
N ARG A 79 28.37 2.56 -0.53
CA ARG A 79 28.81 1.52 -1.47
C ARG A 79 30.02 2.01 -2.26
N ARG A 80 31.21 1.88 -1.67
CA ARG A 80 32.48 1.96 -2.40
C ARG A 80 32.89 0.53 -2.77
N GLU A 81 33.28 0.38 -4.04
CA GLU A 81 33.90 -0.82 -4.66
C GLU A 81 32.93 -1.91 -5.13
N PHE A 82 32.44 -1.77 -6.37
CA PHE A 82 32.78 -2.63 -7.53
C PHE A 82 32.27 -1.90 -8.78
N ALA A 83 33.03 -1.98 -9.89
CA ALA A 83 32.91 -1.16 -11.10
C ALA A 83 31.61 -1.37 -11.94
N LEU A 84 30.44 -1.09 -11.34
CA LEU A 84 29.12 -1.01 -11.99
C LEU A 84 28.48 0.39 -11.84
N ASP A 85 29.26 1.39 -11.39
CA ASP A 85 28.80 2.72 -10.95
C ASP A 85 28.01 3.54 -11.98
N ASP A 86 28.02 3.15 -13.25
CA ASP A 86 27.27 3.85 -14.30
C ASP A 86 25.91 3.21 -14.63
N ILE A 87 25.61 2.01 -14.11
CA ILE A 87 24.33 1.35 -14.38
C ILE A 87 23.28 1.91 -13.43
N LYS A 88 22.56 2.93 -13.90
CA LYS A 88 21.36 3.50 -13.25
C LYS A 88 20.11 3.10 -14.04
N PRO A 89 19.59 1.88 -13.85
CA PRO A 89 18.48 1.37 -14.64
C PRO A 89 17.28 2.29 -14.48
N ALA A 90 16.79 2.89 -15.57
CA ALA A 90 15.61 3.73 -15.52
C ALA A 90 14.34 2.88 -15.44
N LEU A 91 14.39 1.69 -16.03
CA LEU A 91 13.28 0.76 -16.14
C LEU A 91 13.76 -0.68 -16.00
N LEU A 92 13.07 -1.51 -15.22
CA LEU A 92 13.35 -2.93 -15.07
C LEU A 92 12.14 -3.75 -15.54
N LEU A 93 12.35 -4.65 -16.50
CA LEU A 93 11.29 -5.36 -17.23
C LEU A 93 11.52 -6.86 -17.22
N HIS A 94 10.43 -7.62 -17.08
CA HIS A 94 10.42 -9.06 -17.33
C HIS A 94 9.01 -9.54 -17.76
N GLY A 95 8.89 -10.16 -18.93
CA GLY A 95 7.60 -10.45 -19.60
C GLY A 95 6.93 -11.79 -19.26
N GLY A 96 7.48 -12.57 -18.33
CA GLY A 96 6.97 -13.92 -18.03
C GLY A 96 7.67 -14.58 -16.85
N LEU A 97 7.83 -13.84 -15.75
CA LEU A 97 8.61 -14.30 -14.60
C LEU A 97 7.83 -15.42 -13.91
N GLN A 98 8.29 -16.65 -14.09
CA GLN A 98 7.79 -17.77 -13.31
C GLN A 98 8.29 -17.60 -11.86
N ARG A 99 7.37 -17.29 -10.94
CA ARG A 99 7.73 -17.17 -9.52
C ARG A 99 8.24 -18.52 -9.01
N ARG A 100 9.33 -18.48 -8.24
CA ARG A 100 9.94 -19.67 -7.63
C ARG A 100 10.04 -19.52 -6.12
N ALA A 101 9.86 -20.63 -5.41
CA ALA A 101 10.20 -20.76 -4.01
C ALA A 101 11.73 -20.97 -3.85
N PRO A 102 12.28 -20.82 -2.62
CA PRO A 102 13.71 -21.01 -2.37
C PRO A 102 14.20 -22.44 -2.67
N ASP A 103 13.30 -23.43 -2.63
CA ASP A 103 13.53 -24.82 -3.03
C ASP A 103 13.50 -25.04 -4.55
N GLY A 104 13.28 -23.98 -5.35
CA GLY A 104 13.19 -24.02 -6.80
C GLY A 104 11.77 -24.33 -7.34
N ARG A 105 10.80 -24.62 -6.47
CA ARG A 105 9.44 -24.97 -6.89
C ARG A 105 8.69 -23.78 -7.48
N SER A 106 7.98 -23.98 -8.58
CA SER A 106 7.13 -22.97 -9.22
C SER A 106 5.93 -22.57 -8.34
N ILE A 107 5.68 -21.27 -8.20
CA ILE A 107 4.57 -20.70 -7.42
C ILE A 107 3.57 -19.99 -8.35
N GLY A 108 2.44 -20.65 -8.60
CA GLY A 108 1.34 -20.10 -9.39
C GLY A 108 1.77 -19.79 -10.83
N THR A 109 1.06 -18.86 -11.47
CA THR A 109 1.29 -18.48 -12.86
C THR A 109 2.45 -17.50 -13.05
N PRO A 110 3.09 -17.47 -14.23
CA PRO A 110 4.05 -16.44 -14.61
C PRO A 110 3.45 -15.03 -14.50
N ILE A 111 4.29 -14.06 -14.16
CA ILE A 111 3.89 -12.65 -14.08
C ILE A 111 4.74 -11.79 -15.00
N SER A 112 4.12 -10.82 -15.65
CA SER A 112 4.84 -9.71 -16.27
C SER A 112 5.03 -8.59 -15.26
N LEU A 113 6.22 -8.00 -15.23
CA LEU A 113 6.55 -6.92 -14.31
C LEU A 113 7.35 -5.83 -15.03
N LEU A 114 7.05 -4.59 -14.65
CA LEU A 114 7.69 -3.38 -15.11
C LEU A 114 7.86 -2.48 -13.88
N LEU A 115 9.10 -2.16 -13.54
CA LEU A 115 9.45 -1.34 -12.38
C LEU A 115 10.27 -0.14 -12.86
N ALA A 116 9.74 1.07 -12.67
CA ALA A 116 10.43 2.30 -13.07
C ALA A 116 11.20 2.91 -11.89
N ARG A 117 12.36 3.49 -12.20
CA ARG A 117 13.16 4.24 -11.22
C ARG A 117 12.37 5.41 -10.66
N GLY A 118 12.47 5.61 -9.34
CA GLY A 118 11.76 6.69 -8.65
C GLY A 118 10.27 6.42 -8.44
N GLN A 119 9.77 5.22 -8.78
CA GLN A 119 8.39 4.79 -8.51
C GLN A 119 8.38 3.69 -7.44
N PRO A 120 8.15 4.03 -6.16
CA PRO A 120 7.96 3.03 -5.11
C PRO A 120 6.80 2.09 -5.45
N THR A 121 7.07 0.79 -5.46
CA THR A 121 6.07 -0.25 -5.79
C THR A 121 5.75 -1.07 -4.55
N LEU A 122 4.46 -1.15 -4.20
CA LEU A 122 3.98 -1.95 -3.07
C LEU A 122 3.50 -3.33 -3.55
N LEU A 123 4.07 -4.40 -2.99
CA LEU A 123 3.64 -5.77 -3.25
C LEU A 123 2.77 -6.29 -2.10
N VAL A 124 1.49 -6.55 -2.38
CA VAL A 124 0.51 -7.07 -1.41
C VAL A 124 0.06 -8.49 -1.76
N GLY A 125 -0.42 -9.24 -0.76
CA GLY A 125 -0.92 -10.60 -0.95
C GLY A 125 -0.95 -11.40 0.35
N ALA A 126 -1.67 -12.52 0.37
CA ALA A 126 -1.80 -13.41 1.53
C ALA A 126 -0.44 -13.88 2.08
N SER A 127 -0.40 -14.27 3.36
CA SER A 127 0.80 -14.91 3.91
C SER A 127 1.12 -16.19 3.12
N GLY A 128 2.40 -16.45 2.86
CA GLY A 128 2.83 -17.59 2.03
C GLY A 128 2.60 -17.44 0.52
N SER A 129 2.04 -16.32 0.02
CA SER A 129 1.82 -16.12 -1.42
C SER A 129 3.10 -15.92 -2.27
N GLY A 130 4.28 -16.04 -1.65
CA GLY A 130 5.57 -15.92 -2.34
C GLY A 130 6.11 -14.49 -2.51
N LYS A 131 5.61 -13.49 -1.76
CA LYS A 131 6.09 -12.09 -1.86
C LYS A 131 7.59 -11.96 -1.61
N THR A 132 8.07 -12.50 -0.49
CA THR A 132 9.50 -12.48 -0.15
C THR A 132 10.33 -13.25 -1.16
N SER A 133 9.81 -14.38 -1.66
CA SER A 133 10.48 -15.15 -2.71
C SER A 133 10.58 -14.38 -4.02
N LEU A 134 9.51 -13.68 -4.42
CA LEU A 134 9.51 -12.81 -5.59
C LEU A 134 10.50 -11.66 -5.45
N LEU A 135 10.55 -10.99 -4.30
CA LEU A 135 11.53 -9.92 -4.06
C LEU A 135 12.97 -10.45 -4.12
N LYS A 136 13.24 -11.62 -3.54
CA LYS A 136 14.56 -12.29 -3.65
C LYS A 136 14.89 -12.68 -5.09
N GLN A 137 13.91 -13.12 -5.88
CA GLN A 137 14.09 -13.49 -7.29
C GLN A 137 14.40 -12.26 -8.17
N ILE A 138 13.65 -11.16 -8.00
CA ILE A 138 13.93 -9.88 -8.66
C ILE A 138 15.33 -9.38 -8.28
N ALA A 139 15.70 -9.51 -7.00
CA ALA A 139 17.02 -9.12 -6.51
C ALA A 139 18.16 -10.04 -7.00
N GLY A 140 17.87 -11.18 -7.64
CA GLY A 140 18.85 -12.13 -8.15
C GLY A 140 19.39 -13.12 -7.11
N TRP A 141 18.76 -13.23 -5.94
CA TRP A 141 19.09 -14.24 -4.90
C TRP A 141 18.45 -15.61 -5.14
N ILE A 142 17.38 -15.67 -5.94
CA ILE A 142 16.69 -16.90 -6.31
C ILE A 142 16.55 -16.92 -7.82
N GLY A 143 16.97 -18.02 -8.45
CA GLY A 143 16.89 -18.19 -9.90
C GLY A 143 17.92 -17.36 -10.67
N ASP A 144 18.13 -17.77 -11.93
CA ASP A 144 19.05 -17.12 -12.88
C ASP A 144 18.29 -16.35 -13.96
N ASP A 145 17.07 -15.92 -13.66
CA ASP A 145 16.23 -15.17 -14.60
C ASP A 145 16.96 -13.91 -15.07
N ALA A 146 16.84 -13.57 -16.34
CA ALA A 146 17.43 -12.37 -16.91
C ALA A 146 16.37 -11.24 -16.94
N PHE A 147 16.73 -10.03 -16.52
CA PHE A 147 15.80 -8.89 -16.54
C PHE A 147 16.31 -7.86 -17.53
N ALA A 148 15.44 -7.32 -18.37
CA ALA A 148 15.81 -6.24 -19.27
C ALA A 148 15.81 -4.91 -18.51
N THR A 149 16.78 -4.06 -18.80
CA THR A 149 16.83 -2.67 -18.39
C THR A 149 17.28 -1.81 -19.54
N ASP A 150 16.54 -0.76 -19.86
CA ASP A 150 16.86 0.16 -20.95
C ASP A 150 17.24 -0.64 -22.23
N ASP A 151 18.51 -0.62 -22.65
CA ASP A 151 19.02 -1.35 -23.82
C ASP A 151 19.89 -2.59 -23.47
N ARG A 152 19.80 -3.11 -22.25
CA ARG A 152 20.65 -4.21 -21.76
C ARG A 152 19.87 -5.25 -20.98
N ILE A 153 20.50 -6.40 -20.75
CA ILE A 153 19.96 -7.47 -19.92
C ILE A 153 20.86 -7.61 -18.69
N LEU A 154 20.24 -7.58 -17.50
CA LEU A 154 20.89 -7.81 -16.22
C LEU A 154 20.78 -9.28 -15.83
N SER A 155 21.94 -9.90 -15.63
CA SER A 155 22.08 -11.21 -14.99
C SER A 155 21.70 -11.17 -13.51
N ALA A 156 21.46 -12.34 -12.90
CA ALA A 156 21.21 -12.43 -11.46
C ALA A 156 22.39 -11.92 -10.61
N GLY A 157 23.64 -12.05 -11.09
CA GLY A 157 24.82 -11.50 -10.42
C GLY A 157 24.83 -9.97 -10.39
N GLU A 158 24.57 -9.33 -11.53
CA GLU A 158 24.54 -7.87 -11.64
C GLU A 158 23.38 -7.27 -10.83
N ARG A 159 22.20 -7.91 -10.84
CA ARG A 159 21.07 -7.47 -10.01
C ARG A 159 21.41 -7.51 -8.52
N ARG A 160 22.10 -8.55 -8.04
CA ARG A 160 22.54 -8.65 -6.64
C ARG A 160 23.48 -7.51 -6.25
N ALA A 161 24.36 -7.11 -7.16
CA ALA A 161 25.30 -6.00 -6.93
C ALA A 161 24.60 -4.62 -6.89
N LEU A 162 23.55 -4.44 -7.70
CA LEU A 162 22.81 -3.18 -7.81
C LEU A 162 21.69 -3.02 -6.77
N VAL A 163 21.14 -4.12 -6.25
CA VAL A 163 20.02 -4.09 -5.32
C VAL A 163 20.48 -3.87 -3.87
N SER A 164 19.63 -3.19 -3.10
CA SER A 164 19.64 -3.26 -1.64
C SER A 164 18.35 -3.94 -1.18
N LEU A 165 18.49 -5.11 -0.57
CA LEU A 165 17.37 -5.90 -0.07
C LEU A 165 17.39 -5.90 1.45
N VAL A 166 16.41 -5.23 2.06
CA VAL A 166 16.21 -5.22 3.51
C VAL A 166 14.99 -6.07 3.83
N LEU A 167 15.18 -7.09 4.68
CA LEU A 167 14.13 -7.97 5.18
C LEU A 167 14.14 -7.86 6.70
N HIS A 168 12.98 -7.59 7.28
CA HIS A 168 12.74 -7.58 8.73
C HIS A 168 11.94 -8.82 9.14
#